data_AF-A0A1H3I7X5-F1
#
_entry.id   AF-A0A1H3I7X5-F1
#
_cell.length_a   1.000
_cell.length_b   1.000
_cell.length_c   1.000
_cell.angle_alpha   90.00
_cell.angle_beta   90.00
_cell.angle_gamma   90.00
#
_symmetry.space_group_name_H-M   'P 1'
#
loop_
_entity.id
_entity.type
_entity.pdbx_description
1 polymer ?
#
loop_
_entity_poly.entity_id
_entity_poly.type
_entity_poly.pdbx_seq_one_letter_code
_entity_poly.pdbx_strand_id
1 'polypeptide(L)'
;MPEIARLTGRRDWIDLDFVERERTPEPAMALGIQSHVAGLSLSNTTDLLEDLGVDRSRKAIHDWVQKADLQPESGRSPNQIALDETVIRVNDQQFWLYAAADP
;
A
#
# COMPACT_ATOMS: atom_id res chain seq x y z
N MET A 1 -25.31 -6.04 -7.78
CA MET A 1 -23.95 -5.70 -8.25
C MET A 1 -23.12 -5.39 -7.02
N PRO A 2 -22.02 -6.10 -6.75
CA PRO A 2 -21.18 -5.76 -5.60
C PRO A 2 -20.51 -4.42 -5.89
N GLU A 3 -20.55 -3.54 -4.91
CA GLU A 3 -19.92 -2.23 -4.95
C GLU A 3 -18.40 -2.48 -4.82
N ILE A 4 -17.66 -2.32 -5.92
CA ILE A 4 -16.20 -2.42 -5.89
C ILE A 4 -15.73 -1.31 -4.94
N ALA A 5 -15.21 -1.69 -3.78
CA ALA A 5 -14.62 -0.77 -2.82
C ALA A 5 -13.46 -0.04 -3.50
N ARG A 6 -13.74 1.12 -4.08
CA ARG A 6 -12.69 1.98 -4.63
C ARG A 6 -11.78 2.36 -3.48
N LEU A 7 -10.47 2.14 -3.64
CA LEU A 7 -9.38 2.54 -2.71
C LEU A 7 -9.30 4.07 -2.47
N THR A 8 -10.30 4.83 -2.93
CA THR A 8 -10.37 6.28 -2.88
C THR A 8 -11.07 6.82 -1.63
N GLY A 9 -11.70 5.96 -0.81
CA GLY A 9 -12.71 6.42 0.17
C GLY A 9 -12.31 6.48 1.64
N ARG A 10 -11.37 5.65 2.12
CA ARG A 10 -11.01 5.59 3.55
C ARG A 10 -9.50 5.62 3.71
N ARG A 11 -9.01 6.46 4.63
CA ARG A 11 -7.63 6.39 5.14
C ARG A 11 -7.57 5.55 6.42
N ASP A 12 -8.73 5.23 6.95
CA ASP A 12 -9.01 4.54 8.20
C ASP A 12 -8.48 3.09 8.25
N TRP A 13 -8.05 2.54 7.11
CA TRP A 13 -7.51 1.18 7.01
C TRP A 13 -5.98 1.12 7.15
N ILE A 14 -5.29 2.28 7.17
CA ILE A 14 -3.85 2.36 7.39
C ILE A 14 -3.62 2.67 8.86
N ASP A 15 -3.24 1.67 9.63
CA ASP A 15 -2.80 1.85 11.01
C ASP A 15 -1.46 2.60 11.03
N LEU A 16 -1.40 3.72 11.76
CA LEU A 16 -0.20 4.55 11.93
C LEU A 16 0.32 4.54 13.38
N ASP A 17 -0.18 3.64 14.24
CA ASP A 17 0.25 3.55 15.65
C ASP A 17 1.74 3.22 15.80
N PHE A 18 2.38 2.70 14.74
CA PHE A 18 3.84 2.49 14.67
C PHE A 18 4.66 3.80 14.58
N VAL A 19 4.01 4.96 14.41
CA VAL A 19 4.65 6.27 14.29
C VAL A 19 4.94 6.83 15.68
N GLU A 20 6.02 6.37 16.29
CA GLU A 20 6.42 6.83 17.63
C GLU A 20 6.88 8.31 17.68
N ARG A 21 7.06 8.98 16.53
CA ARG A 21 7.54 10.38 16.44
C ARG A 21 6.95 11.14 15.24
N GLU A 22 6.19 12.21 15.51
CA GLU A 22 5.65 13.15 14.51
C GLU A 22 6.73 14.06 13.87
N ARG A 23 7.75 13.50 13.22
CA ARG A 23 8.60 14.29 12.32
C ARG A 23 7.90 14.61 11.01
N THR A 24 6.92 13.80 10.63
CA THR A 24 6.10 13.94 9.43
C THR A 24 4.65 13.97 9.86
N PRO A 25 3.81 14.87 9.31
CA PRO A 25 2.37 14.82 9.53
C PRO A 25 1.79 13.46 9.11
N GLU A 26 0.96 12.85 9.94
CA GLU A 26 0.26 11.60 9.64
C GLU A 26 -0.49 11.62 8.28
N PRO A 27 -1.17 12.72 7.88
CA PRO A 27 -1.83 12.78 6.57
C PRO A 27 -0.87 12.60 5.40
N ALA A 28 0.37 13.09 5.53
CA ALA A 28 1.39 12.93 4.50
C ALA A 28 1.95 11.51 4.49
N MET A 29 2.05 10.85 5.65
CA MET A 29 2.44 9.45 5.72
C MET A 29 1.38 8.53 5.10
N ALA A 30 0.11 8.71 5.46
CA ALA A 30 -1.01 7.98 4.87
C ALA A 30 -1.07 8.18 3.35
N LEU A 31 -0.88 9.41 2.86
CA LEU A 31 -0.83 9.69 1.43
C LEU A 31 0.37 8.99 0.75
N GLY A 32 1.54 9.02 1.37
CA GLY A 32 2.72 8.33 0.84
C GLY A 32 2.51 6.83 0.71
N ILE A 33 1.93 6.19 1.74
CA ILE A 33 1.57 4.77 1.72
C ILE A 33 0.52 4.51 0.64
N GLN A 34 -0.58 5.27 0.63
CA GLN A 34 -1.68 5.09 -0.33
C GLN A 34 -1.21 5.24 -1.78
N SER A 35 -0.41 6.26 -2.08
CA SER A 35 0.12 6.48 -3.42
C SER A 35 1.00 5.32 -3.88
N HIS A 36 1.88 4.81 -3.02
CA HIS A 36 2.72 3.67 -3.37
C HIS A 36 1.89 2.39 -3.59
N VAL A 37 0.93 2.10 -2.70
CA VAL A 37 0.01 0.96 -2.83
C VAL A 37 -0.84 1.07 -4.10
N ALA A 38 -1.24 2.28 -4.50
CA ALA A 38 -1.95 2.54 -5.74
C ALA A 38 -1.07 2.40 -7.00
N GLY A 39 0.22 2.08 -6.85
CA GLY A 39 1.14 1.78 -7.94
C GLY A 39 2.12 2.88 -8.31
N LEU A 40 2.21 3.98 -7.54
CA LEU A 40 3.29 4.95 -7.75
C LEU A 40 4.64 4.34 -7.35
N SER A 41 5.68 4.65 -8.12
CA SER A 41 7.06 4.32 -7.73
C SER A 41 7.46 5.10 -6.47
N LEU A 42 8.41 4.59 -5.70
CA LEU A 42 8.92 5.32 -4.53
C LEU A 42 9.47 6.71 -4.87
N SER A 43 10.10 6.87 -6.05
CA SER A 43 10.57 8.17 -6.51
C SER A 43 9.40 9.12 -6.77
N ASN A 44 8.38 8.68 -7.52
CA ASN A 44 7.22 9.51 -7.82
C ASN A 44 6.43 9.86 -6.54
N THR A 45 6.41 8.95 -5.56
CA THR A 45 5.81 9.25 -4.25
C THR A 45 6.63 10.27 -3.47
N THR A 46 7.97 10.22 -3.53
CA THR A 46 8.81 11.30 -2.96
C THR A 46 8.50 12.64 -3.63
N ASP A 47 8.46 12.69 -4.96
CA ASP A 47 8.19 13.92 -5.71
C ASP A 47 6.81 14.50 -5.34
N LEU A 48 5.78 13.64 -5.23
CA LEU A 48 4.44 14.03 -4.78
C LEU A 48 4.42 14.64 -3.37
N LEU A 49 5.20 14.08 -2.44
CA LEU A 49 5.28 14.59 -1.07
C LEU A 49 6.07 15.90 -1.01
N GLU A 50 7.11 16.04 -1.82
CA GLU A 50 7.89 17.27 -1.95
C GLU A 50 7.03 18.43 -2.47
N ASP A 51 6.18 18.20 -3.47
CA ASP A 51 5.21 19.17 -3.98
C ASP A 51 4.22 19.67 -2.89
N LEU A 52 4.01 18.86 -1.85
CA LEU A 52 3.18 19.17 -0.69
C LEU A 52 3.99 19.72 0.50
N GLY A 53 5.27 20.00 0.31
CA GLY A 53 6.18 20.56 1.32
C GLY A 53 6.73 19.53 2.31
N VAL A 54 6.65 18.24 2.00
CA VAL A 54 7.11 17.13 2.86
C VAL A 54 8.31 16.43 2.23
N ASP A 55 9.51 16.86 2.61
CA ASP A 55 10.76 16.23 2.15
C ASP A 55 11.04 14.90 2.88
N ARG A 56 10.94 13.81 2.12
CA ARG A 56 11.16 12.45 2.59
C ARG A 56 11.84 11.55 1.58
N SER A 57 12.81 10.79 2.08
CA SER A 57 13.53 9.83 1.27
C SER A 57 12.66 8.66 0.84
N ARG A 58 13.00 8.06 -0.30
CA ARG A 58 12.42 6.79 -0.78
C ARG A 58 12.46 5.69 0.27
N LYS A 59 13.52 5.64 1.08
CA LYS A 59 13.65 4.70 2.21
C LYS A 59 12.61 4.95 3.30
N ALA A 60 12.34 6.20 3.64
CA ALA A 60 11.32 6.52 4.64
C ALA A 60 9.94 6.03 4.19
N ILE A 61 9.57 6.28 2.93
CA ILE A 61 8.30 5.81 2.36
C ILE A 61 8.23 4.28 2.35
N HIS A 62 9.29 3.60 1.90
CA HIS A 62 9.38 2.15 1.95
C HIS A 62 9.21 1.61 3.37
N ASP A 63 9.89 2.20 4.35
CA ASP A 63 9.81 1.77 5.75
C ASP A 63 8.39 2.00 6.34
N TRP A 64 7.67 3.05 5.92
CA TRP A 64 6.27 3.25 6.31
C TRP A 64 5.34 2.17 5.73
N VAL A 65 5.48 1.86 4.44
CA VAL A 65 4.66 0.84 3.78
C VAL A 65 4.87 -0.53 4.42
N GLN A 66 6.11 -0.88 4.77
CA GLN A 66 6.43 -2.13 5.46
C GLN A 66 5.85 -2.18 6.88
N LYS A 67 5.91 -1.07 7.61
CA LYS A 67 5.41 -1.01 9.00
C LYS A 67 3.90 -0.93 9.12
N ALA A 68 3.22 -0.41 8.09
CA ALA A 68 1.76 -0.37 8.04
C ALA A 68 1.13 -1.76 7.95
N ASP A 69 1.92 -2.80 7.64
CA ASP A 69 1.53 -4.22 7.62
C ASP A 69 0.12 -4.44 7.06
N LEU A 70 -0.07 -4.00 5.81
CA LEU A 70 -1.36 -3.94 5.11
C LEU A 70 -1.89 -5.32 4.71
N GLN A 71 -1.85 -6.28 5.64
CA GLN A 71 -2.39 -7.62 5.46
C GLN A 71 -3.91 -7.56 5.39
N PRO A 72 -4.53 -8.46 4.62
CA PRO A 72 -5.97 -8.67 4.70
C PRO A 72 -6.37 -9.06 6.13
N GLU A 73 -7.48 -8.51 6.61
CA GLU A 73 -8.05 -8.91 7.90
C GLU A 73 -8.33 -10.42 7.91
N SER A 74 -7.81 -11.11 8.92
CA SER A 74 -8.05 -12.54 9.11
C SER A 74 -9.49 -12.82 9.54
N GLY A 75 -10.02 -13.99 9.21
CA GLY A 75 -11.32 -14.47 9.72
C GLY A 75 -12.48 -14.43 8.75
N ARG A 76 -12.28 -13.95 7.52
CA ARG A 76 -13.24 -14.18 6.43
C ARG A 76 -13.19 -15.66 6.02
N SER A 77 -14.34 -16.32 6.04
CA SER A 77 -14.53 -17.68 5.51
C SER A 77 -15.40 -17.59 4.26
N PRO A 78 -14.85 -17.11 3.13
CA PRO A 78 -15.65 -16.90 1.95
C PRO A 78 -16.04 -18.24 1.33
N ASN A 79 -17.26 -18.32 0.81
CA ASN A 79 -17.76 -19.52 0.13
C ASN A 79 -17.24 -19.63 -1.32
N GLN A 80 -16.58 -18.58 -1.83
CA GLN A 80 -15.98 -18.50 -3.16
C GLN A 80 -14.72 -17.61 -3.08
N ILE A 81 -13.68 -17.95 -3.84
CA ILE A 81 -12.42 -17.19 -3.91
C ILE A 81 -12.04 -17.07 -5.39
N ALA A 82 -11.67 -15.87 -5.83
CA ALA A 82 -11.07 -15.65 -7.13
C ALA A 82 -9.56 -15.91 -7.05
N LEU A 83 -9.02 -16.76 -7.92
CA LEU A 83 -7.59 -17.05 -8.02
C LEU A 83 -7.05 -16.47 -9.34
N ASP A 84 -5.95 -15.74 -9.27
CA ASP A 84 -5.21 -15.25 -10.42
C ASP A 84 -3.75 -15.74 -10.40
N GLU A 85 -3.21 -16.03 -11.58
CA GLU A 85 -1.82 -16.43 -11.79
C GLU A 85 -1.18 -15.47 -12.80
N THR A 86 -0.17 -14.73 -12.34
CA THR A 86 0.52 -13.71 -13.16
C THR A 86 2.02 -13.96 -13.16
N VAL A 87 2.66 -13.92 -14.35
CA VAL A 87 4.14 -13.94 -14.44
C VAL A 87 4.69 -12.58 -14.03
N ILE A 88 5.57 -12.56 -13.02
CA ILE A 88 6.30 -11.36 -12.58
C ILE A 88 7.79 -11.52 -12.82
N ARG A 89 8.52 -10.40 -12.83
CA ARG A 89 9.98 -10.39 -12.92
C ARG A 89 10.58 -9.69 -11.70
N VAL A 90 11.44 -10.41 -10.97
CA VAL A 90 12.14 -9.89 -9.79
C VAL A 90 13.62 -10.15 -9.98
N ASN A 91 14.46 -9.12 -9.86
CA ASN A 91 15.92 -9.21 -10.06
C ASN A 91 16.28 -9.96 -11.35
N ASP A 92 15.65 -9.55 -12.45
CA ASP A 92 15.81 -10.14 -13.78
C ASP A 92 15.32 -11.59 -13.97
N GLN A 93 14.85 -12.27 -12.93
CA GLN A 93 14.33 -13.63 -12.97
C GLN A 93 12.80 -13.65 -13.03
N GLN A 94 12.24 -14.60 -13.79
CA GLN A 94 10.78 -14.78 -13.90
C GLN A 94 10.25 -15.67 -12.78
N PHE A 95 9.12 -15.28 -12.22
CA PHE A 95 8.38 -16.03 -11.19
C PHE A 95 6.90 -16.05 -11.51
N TRP A 96 6.20 -17.09 -11.06
CA TRP A 96 4.74 -17.12 -11.04
C TRP A 96 4.25 -16.57 -9.70
N LEU A 97 3.45 -15.51 -9.75
CA LEU A 97 2.74 -14.95 -8.61
C LEU A 97 1.31 -15.50 -8.60
N TYR A 98 0.92 -16.11 -7.49
CA TYR A 98 -0.44 -16.57 -7.24
C TYR A 98 -1.12 -15.62 -6.28
N ALA A 99 -2.27 -15.07 -6.66
CA ALA A 99 -3.06 -14.18 -5.82
C ALA A 99 -4.47 -14.74 -5.62
N ALA A 100 -4.97 -14.69 -4.38
CA ALA A 100 -6.31 -15.09 -4.02
C ALA A 100 -7.07 -13.88 -3.45
N ALA A 101 -8.26 -13.61 -3.98
CA ALA A 101 -9.12 -12.52 -3.54
C ALA A 101 -10.51 -13.04 -3.18
N ASP A 102 -11.10 -12.50 -2.12
CA ASP A 102 -12.50 -12.71 -1.76
C ASP A 102 -13.36 -11.66 -2.49
N PRO A 103 -14.24 -12.06 -3.45
CA PRO A 103 -14.98 -11.16 -4.34
C PRO A 103 -16.19 -10.43 -3.71
#